data_AF-A0A6S7I7N4-F1
#
_entry.id   AF-A0A6S7I7N4-F1
#
_cell.length_a   1.000
_cell.length_b   1.000
_cell.length_c   1.000
_cell.angle_alpha   90.00
_cell.angle_beta   90.00
_cell.angle_gamma   90.00
#
_symmetry.space_group_name_H-M   'P 1'
#
loop_
_entity.id
_entity.type
_entity.pdbx_description
1 polymer ?
#
loop_
_entity_poly.entity_id
_entity_poly.type
_entity_poly.pdbx_seq_one_letter_code
_entity_poly.pdbx_strand_id
1 'polypeptide(L)'
;MENTNVSSSDTGKRGLFVWREHHEMGLLREVLTHEPYRFRFGSVWTGAVWTAIACQLEDMGMKVNQRSVREKFTGMMTSFKKKEAQEKRASGVDVDFTEKDQVLLDIMERMEECEEENEQERQKENYDKETGAETRKRAVERLGETRGNDPMWKEKKEEHRKGNGKEVESWWKY
;
A
#
# COMPACT_ATOMS: atom_id res chain seq x y z
N MET A 1 -35.19 29.85 34.58
CA MET A 1 -34.00 29.41 33.83
C MET A 1 -33.50 28.15 34.53
N GLU A 2 -33.94 26.98 34.09
CA GLU A 2 -33.45 25.71 34.63
C GLU A 2 -32.79 24.94 33.49
N ASN A 3 -31.49 24.71 33.68
CA ASN A 3 -30.63 24.00 32.75
C ASN A 3 -30.87 22.50 32.93
N THR A 4 -31.50 21.86 31.94
CA THR A 4 -31.63 20.40 31.89
C THR A 4 -30.34 19.80 31.31
N ASN A 5 -29.49 19.33 32.22
CA ASN A 5 -28.32 18.51 31.93
C ASN A 5 -28.80 17.10 31.53
N VAL A 6 -28.84 16.80 30.23
CA VAL A 6 -29.08 15.43 29.73
C VAL A 6 -27.74 14.76 29.49
N SER A 7 -27.24 14.09 30.52
CA SER A 7 -26.34 12.95 30.36
C SER A 7 -27.18 11.70 30.17
N SER A 8 -27.08 11.06 29.02
CA SER A 8 -27.27 9.61 28.93
C SER A 8 -26.55 9.09 27.69
N SER A 9 -25.28 8.73 27.88
CA SER A 9 -24.51 7.93 26.93
C SER A 9 -25.06 6.50 26.94
N ASP A 10 -25.98 6.20 26.02
CA ASP A 10 -26.32 4.83 25.67
C ASP A 10 -25.17 4.23 24.86
N THR A 11 -24.19 3.64 25.55
CA THR A 11 -23.29 2.66 24.93
C THR A 11 -23.93 1.30 25.04
N GLY A 12 -25.04 1.09 24.35
CA GLY A 12 -25.61 -0.23 24.13
C GLY A 12 -24.57 -1.11 23.44
N LYS A 13 -24.23 -2.24 24.06
CA LYS A 13 -23.41 -3.30 23.45
C LYS A 13 -24.10 -3.73 22.14
N ARG A 14 -23.65 -3.18 21.01
CA ARG A 14 -24.10 -3.59 19.68
C ARG A 14 -23.88 -5.10 19.59
N GLY A 15 -24.97 -5.87 19.49
CA GLY A 15 -24.88 -7.33 19.35
C GLY A 15 -23.92 -7.66 18.22
N LEU A 16 -22.88 -8.43 18.53
CA LEU A 16 -21.90 -8.88 17.54
C LEU A 16 -22.63 -9.76 16.53
N PHE A 17 -22.58 -9.38 15.25
CA PHE A 17 -23.12 -10.21 14.19
C PHE A 17 -22.36 -11.54 14.14
N VAL A 18 -23.11 -12.65 14.11
CA VAL A 18 -22.55 -14.00 14.07
C VAL A 18 -22.44 -14.45 12.62
N TRP A 19 -21.21 -14.57 12.15
CA TRP A 19 -20.92 -15.11 10.82
C TRP A 19 -21.25 -16.60 10.75
N ARG A 20 -21.96 -16.98 9.68
CA ARG A 20 -22.30 -18.36 9.33
C ARG A 20 -21.82 -18.61 7.92
N GLU A 21 -21.75 -19.88 7.52
CA GLU A 21 -21.23 -20.27 6.21
C GLU A 21 -21.93 -19.57 5.03
N HIS A 22 -23.25 -19.42 5.05
CA HIS A 22 -23.95 -18.67 3.99
C HIS A 22 -23.59 -17.18 3.98
N HIS A 23 -23.34 -16.57 5.15
CA HIS A 23 -22.86 -15.18 5.23
C HIS A 23 -21.43 -15.05 4.69
N GLU A 24 -20.58 -16.04 4.99
CA GLU A 24 -19.21 -16.12 4.46
C GLU A 24 -19.22 -16.26 2.93
N MET A 25 -20.08 -17.13 2.40
CA MET A 25 -20.24 -17.30 0.95
C MET A 25 -20.75 -16.03 0.28
N GLY A 26 -21.72 -15.33 0.89
CA GLY A 26 -22.17 -14.02 0.41
C GLY A 26 -21.02 -13.01 0.36
N LEU A 27 -20.24 -12.92 1.44
CA LEU A 27 -19.05 -12.07 1.48
C LEU A 27 -18.04 -12.40 0.37
N LEU A 28 -17.72 -13.69 0.17
CA LEU A 28 -16.75 -14.09 -0.86
C LEU A 28 -17.24 -13.75 -2.28
N ARG A 29 -18.53 -13.89 -2.57
CA ARG A 29 -19.14 -13.49 -3.85
C ARG A 29 -19.04 -11.98 -4.08
N GLU A 30 -19.31 -11.17 -3.06
CA GLU A 30 -19.15 -9.72 -3.15
C GLU A 30 -17.69 -9.30 -3.31
N VAL A 31 -16.76 -9.99 -2.65
CA VAL A 31 -15.31 -9.75 -2.81
C VAL A 31 -14.86 -10.09 -4.24
N LEU A 32 -15.38 -11.15 -4.86
CA LEU A 32 -15.11 -11.43 -6.28
C LEU A 32 -15.71 -10.39 -7.23
N THR A 33 -16.84 -9.81 -6.86
CA THR A 33 -17.53 -8.81 -7.69
C THR A 33 -16.83 -7.46 -7.65
N HIS A 34 -16.40 -7.05 -6.46
CA HIS A 34 -15.80 -5.74 -6.22
C HIS A 34 -14.27 -5.72 -6.30
N GLU A 35 -13.64 -6.90 -6.31
CA GLU A 35 -12.19 -7.13 -6.44
C GLU A 35 -11.34 -6.12 -5.63
N PRO A 36 -11.53 -6.02 -4.29
CA PRO A 36 -10.90 -4.99 -3.44
C PRO A 36 -9.36 -5.05 -3.44
N TYR A 37 -8.80 -6.18 -3.87
CA TYR A 37 -7.37 -6.45 -3.98
C TYR A 37 -6.69 -5.86 -5.22
N ARG A 38 -7.46 -5.40 -6.22
CA ARG A 38 -6.90 -4.70 -7.39
C ARG A 38 -6.34 -3.33 -7.05
N PHE A 39 -6.82 -2.73 -5.96
CA PHE A 39 -6.43 -1.39 -5.56
C PHE A 39 -5.21 -1.45 -4.65
N ARG A 40 -4.23 -0.59 -4.92
CA ARG A 40 -3.01 -0.49 -4.13
C ARG A 40 -3.33 -0.34 -2.64
N PHE A 41 -2.66 -1.16 -1.81
CA PHE A 41 -2.86 -1.17 -0.37
C PHE A 41 -2.67 0.24 0.23
N GLY A 42 -3.61 0.65 1.09
CA GLY A 42 -3.60 1.97 1.71
C GLY A 42 -4.13 3.11 0.84
N SER A 43 -4.63 2.82 -0.36
CA SER A 43 -5.38 3.81 -1.14
C SER A 43 -6.76 4.08 -0.52
N VAL A 44 -7.26 5.31 -0.70
CA VAL A 44 -8.62 5.70 -0.30
C VAL A 44 -9.67 4.80 -0.98
N TRP A 45 -9.37 4.37 -2.20
CA TRP A 45 -10.21 3.49 -3.01
C TRP A 45 -10.39 2.11 -2.38
N THR A 46 -9.33 1.50 -1.83
CA THR A 46 -9.45 0.22 -1.12
C THR A 46 -10.47 0.33 0.03
N GLY A 47 -10.40 1.41 0.81
CA GLY A 47 -11.38 1.65 1.89
C GLY A 47 -12.81 1.81 1.36
N ALA A 48 -13.00 2.58 0.29
CA ALA A 48 -14.31 2.78 -0.33
C ALA A 48 -14.92 1.47 -0.85
N VAL A 49 -14.12 0.58 -1.44
CA VAL A 49 -14.59 -0.72 -1.92
C VAL A 49 -15.03 -1.61 -0.76
N TRP A 50 -14.27 -1.68 0.34
CA TRP A 50 -14.71 -2.41 1.53
C TRP A 50 -15.98 -1.84 2.15
N THR A 51 -16.19 -0.52 2.06
CA THR A 51 -17.44 0.11 2.48
C THR A 51 -18.59 -0.31 1.58
N ALA A 52 -18.40 -0.33 0.26
CA ALA A 52 -19.41 -0.79 -0.70
C ALA A 52 -19.81 -2.24 -0.44
N ILE A 53 -18.83 -3.13 -0.23
CA ILE A 53 -19.09 -4.53 0.14
C ILE A 53 -19.90 -4.62 1.44
N ALA A 54 -19.55 -3.80 2.46
CA ALA A 54 -20.29 -3.79 3.71
C ALA A 54 -21.74 -3.32 3.53
N CYS A 55 -21.98 -2.26 2.75
CA CYS A 55 -23.33 -1.79 2.43
C CYS A 55 -24.15 -2.86 1.71
N GLN A 56 -23.56 -3.57 0.75
CA GLN A 56 -24.23 -4.64 0.03
C GLN A 56 -24.61 -5.81 0.96
N LEU A 57 -23.76 -6.14 1.93
CA LEU A 57 -24.07 -7.14 2.96
C LEU A 57 -25.14 -6.66 3.94
N GLU A 58 -25.18 -5.36 4.25
CA GLU A 58 -26.27 -4.75 5.03
C GLU A 58 -27.61 -4.84 4.29
N ASP A 59 -27.62 -4.61 2.97
CA ASP A 59 -28.82 -4.76 2.12
C ASP A 59 -29.33 -6.20 2.06
N MET A 60 -28.42 -7.18 2.19
CA MET A 60 -28.77 -8.60 2.38
C MET A 60 -29.27 -8.94 3.79
N GLY A 61 -29.37 -7.95 4.69
CA GLY A 61 -29.88 -8.09 6.06
C GLY A 61 -28.80 -8.41 7.11
N MET A 62 -27.51 -8.32 6.77
CA MET A 62 -26.41 -8.58 7.70
C MET A 62 -26.04 -7.30 8.44
N LYS A 63 -26.06 -7.29 9.78
CA LYS A 63 -25.64 -6.11 10.57
C LYS A 63 -24.12 -6.07 10.71
N VAL A 64 -23.40 -5.71 9.65
CA VAL A 64 -21.94 -5.79 9.59
C VAL A 64 -21.30 -4.43 9.33
N ASN A 65 -20.20 -4.13 10.03
CA ASN A 65 -19.39 -2.94 9.75
C ASN A 65 -18.26 -3.29 8.79
N GLN A 66 -17.79 -2.30 8.00
CA GLN A 66 -16.61 -2.41 7.13
C GLN A 66 -15.42 -3.13 7.79
N ARG A 67 -15.09 -2.76 9.03
CA ARG A 67 -14.00 -3.39 9.79
C ARG A 67 -14.24 -4.88 10.03
N SER A 68 -15.46 -5.27 10.41
CA SER A 68 -15.80 -6.67 10.68
C SER A 68 -15.77 -7.51 9.41
N VAL A 69 -16.24 -6.95 8.29
CA VAL A 69 -16.18 -7.57 6.96
C VAL A 69 -14.73 -7.88 6.58
N ARG A 70 -13.85 -6.88 6.69
CA ARG A 70 -12.43 -7.03 6.36
C ARG A 70 -11.74 -8.04 7.28
N GLU A 71 -11.93 -7.93 8.59
CA GLU A 71 -11.35 -8.86 9.56
C GLU A 71 -11.82 -10.30 9.31
N LYS A 72 -13.10 -10.49 8.97
CA LYS A 72 -13.63 -11.82 8.65
C LYS A 72 -13.00 -12.37 7.38
N PHE A 73 -12.91 -11.58 6.31
CA PHE A 73 -12.24 -11.99 5.07
C PHE A 73 -10.78 -12.37 5.30
N THR A 74 -10.01 -11.52 5.99
CA THR A 74 -8.60 -11.80 6.32
C THR A 74 -8.44 -13.08 7.14
N GLY A 75 -9.34 -13.31 8.10
CA GLY A 75 -9.37 -14.53 8.91
C GLY A 75 -9.63 -15.80 8.09
N MET A 76 -10.61 -15.76 7.17
CA MET A 76 -10.87 -16.87 6.24
C MET A 76 -9.66 -17.17 5.37
N MET A 77 -9.08 -16.13 4.77
CA MET A 77 -7.93 -16.24 3.89
C MET A 77 -6.70 -16.83 4.59
N THR A 78 -6.42 -16.37 5.81
CA THR A 78 -5.28 -16.85 6.62
C THR A 78 -5.48 -18.30 7.04
N SER A 79 -6.70 -18.67 7.44
CA SER A 79 -7.04 -20.04 7.82
C SER A 79 -6.91 -20.99 6.63
N PHE A 80 -7.37 -20.56 5.46
CA PHE A 80 -7.27 -21.33 4.22
C PHE A 80 -5.82 -21.51 3.76
N LYS A 81 -5.01 -20.45 3.72
CA LYS A 81 -3.56 -20.54 3.43
C LYS A 81 -2.83 -21.51 4.38
N LYS A 82 -3.21 -21.52 5.65
CA LYS A 82 -2.65 -22.44 6.64
C LYS A 82 -3.06 -23.89 6.37
N LYS A 83 -4.31 -24.14 5.99
CA LYS A 83 -4.80 -25.46 5.58
C LYS A 83 -4.03 -25.95 4.35
N GLU A 84 -3.97 -25.16 3.28
CA GLU A 84 -3.20 -25.48 2.06
C GLU A 84 -1.73 -25.81 2.35
N ALA A 85 -1.06 -25.04 3.22
CA ALA A 85 0.33 -25.32 3.60
C ALA A 85 0.48 -26.62 4.42
N GLN A 86 -0.51 -26.97 5.23
CA GLN A 86 -0.52 -28.22 5.99
C GLN A 86 -0.78 -29.42 5.06
N GLU A 87 -1.74 -29.31 4.13
CA GLU A 87 -2.05 -30.36 3.16
C GLU A 87 -0.88 -30.63 2.20
N LYS A 88 -0.25 -29.58 1.65
CA LYS A 88 0.98 -29.72 0.83
C LYS A 88 2.10 -30.44 1.57
N ARG A 89 2.16 -30.31 2.90
CA ARG A 89 3.14 -31.00 3.74
C ARG A 89 2.71 -32.42 4.13
N ALA A 90 1.41 -32.70 4.14
CA ALA A 90 0.83 -33.97 4.57
C ALA A 90 0.69 -35.02 3.45
N SER A 91 0.82 -34.63 2.17
CA SER A 91 0.89 -35.50 0.97
C SER A 91 0.33 -36.92 1.15
N GLY A 92 -0.99 -37.07 1.00
CA GLY A 92 -1.62 -38.39 0.88
C GLY A 92 -3.10 -38.48 1.27
N VAL A 93 -3.71 -37.39 1.76
CA VAL A 93 -5.15 -37.35 2.05
C VAL A 93 -5.84 -36.56 0.95
N ASP A 94 -6.75 -37.24 0.25
CA ASP A 94 -7.72 -36.63 -0.66
C ASP A 94 -8.66 -35.76 0.18
N VAL A 95 -8.57 -34.44 0.02
CA VAL A 95 -9.44 -33.49 0.71
C VAL A 95 -10.55 -33.10 -0.25
N ASP A 96 -11.80 -33.35 0.16
CA ASP A 96 -12.97 -32.78 -0.52
C ASP A 96 -12.88 -31.25 -0.49
N PHE A 97 -12.55 -30.66 -1.63
CA PHE A 97 -12.62 -29.21 -1.84
C PHE A 97 -14.08 -28.80 -1.79
N THR A 98 -14.46 -28.06 -0.74
CA THR A 98 -15.79 -27.46 -0.66
C THR A 98 -15.92 -26.32 -1.68
N GLU A 99 -17.15 -25.97 -2.10
CA GLU A 99 -17.39 -24.81 -2.98
C GLU A 99 -16.74 -23.54 -2.41
N LYS A 100 -16.75 -23.39 -1.08
CA LYS A 100 -16.09 -22.28 -0.37
C LYS A 100 -14.58 -22.30 -0.54
N ASP A 101 -13.95 -23.47 -0.45
CA ASP A 101 -12.51 -23.62 -0.66
C ASP A 101 -12.12 -23.28 -2.11
N GLN A 102 -12.94 -23.66 -3.10
CA GLN A 102 -12.73 -23.30 -4.50
C GLN A 102 -12.80 -21.79 -4.73
N VAL A 103 -13.80 -21.11 -4.15
CA VAL A 103 -13.93 -19.66 -4.23
C VAL A 103 -12.75 -18.96 -3.55
N LEU A 104 -12.29 -19.48 -2.41
CA LEU A 104 -11.11 -18.95 -1.71
C LEU A 104 -9.83 -19.12 -2.54
N LEU A 105 -9.67 -20.23 -3.26
CA LEU A 105 -8.57 -20.45 -4.19
C LEU A 105 -8.58 -19.44 -5.34
N ASP A 106 -9.72 -19.25 -6.01
CA ASP A 106 -9.86 -18.27 -7.11
C ASP A 106 -9.52 -16.85 -6.62
N ILE A 107 -10.04 -16.45 -5.45
CA ILE A 107 -9.68 -15.15 -4.86
C ILE A 107 -8.18 -15.08 -4.55
N MET A 108 -7.57 -16.16 -4.05
CA MET A 108 -6.13 -16.19 -3.78
C MET A 108 -5.29 -15.99 -5.02
N GLU A 109 -5.59 -16.72 -6.08
CA GLU A 109 -4.87 -16.66 -7.35
C GLU A 109 -4.97 -15.25 -7.94
N ARG A 110 -6.17 -14.67 -8.02
CA ARG A 110 -6.35 -13.29 -8.50
C ARG A 110 -5.64 -12.24 -7.65
N MET A 111 -5.57 -12.45 -6.33
CA MET A 111 -4.80 -11.56 -5.46
C MET A 111 -3.31 -11.61 -5.75
N GLU A 112 -2.76 -12.80 -5.98
CA GLU A 112 -1.34 -13.01 -6.30
C GLU A 112 -1.00 -12.39 -7.66
N GLU A 113 -1.84 -12.62 -8.68
CA GLU A 113 -1.71 -11.97 -10.00
C GLU A 113 -1.71 -10.44 -9.89
N CYS A 114 -2.65 -9.86 -9.11
CA CYS A 114 -2.69 -8.42 -8.88
C CYS A 114 -1.47 -7.89 -8.11
N GLU A 115 -0.93 -8.65 -7.17
CA GLU A 115 0.28 -8.27 -6.45
C GLU A 115 1.51 -8.28 -7.37
N GLU A 116 1.61 -9.28 -8.25
CA GLU A 116 2.66 -9.38 -9.25
C GLU A 116 2.61 -8.24 -10.27
N GLU A 117 1.43 -7.92 -10.81
CA GLU A 117 1.25 -6.78 -11.73
C GLU A 117 1.68 -5.46 -11.08
N ASN A 118 1.23 -5.21 -9.85
CA ASN A 118 1.59 -4.01 -9.10
C ASN A 118 3.10 -3.92 -8.80
N GLU A 119 3.74 -5.05 -8.49
CA GLU A 119 5.18 -5.09 -8.24
C GLU A 119 5.98 -4.83 -9.53
N GLN A 120 5.56 -5.41 -10.66
CA GLN A 120 6.18 -5.15 -11.97
C GLN A 120 6.08 -3.67 -12.34
N GLU A 121 4.92 -3.04 -12.15
CA GLU A 121 4.74 -1.62 -12.41
C GLU A 121 5.65 -0.76 -11.49
N ARG A 122 5.75 -1.13 -10.21
CA ARG A 122 6.63 -0.46 -9.26
C ARG A 122 8.11 -0.58 -9.64
N GLN A 123 8.54 -1.75 -10.12
CA GLN A 123 9.91 -1.97 -10.58
C GLN A 123 10.23 -1.13 -11.82
N LYS A 124 9.29 -1.06 -12.77
CA LYS A 124 9.44 -0.21 -13.96
C LYS A 124 9.52 1.27 -13.60
N GLU A 125 8.67 1.76 -12.70
CA GLU A 125 8.76 3.14 -12.21
C GLU A 125 10.10 3.43 -11.54
N ASN A 126 10.64 2.48 -10.78
CA ASN A 126 11.92 2.65 -10.10
C ASN A 126 13.07 2.72 -11.12
N TYR A 127 13.07 1.81 -12.09
CA TYR A 127 14.01 1.80 -13.20
C TYR A 127 13.98 3.11 -14.01
N ASP A 128 12.80 3.64 -14.33
CA ASP A 128 12.65 4.90 -15.06
C ASP A 128 13.16 6.10 -14.22
N LYS A 129 12.89 6.10 -12.91
CA LYS A 129 13.40 7.14 -11.98
C LYS A 129 14.93 7.09 -11.88
N GLU A 130 15.51 5.89 -11.77
CA GLU A 130 16.96 5.70 -11.72
C GLU A 130 17.62 6.11 -13.05
N THR A 131 17.09 5.65 -14.17
CA THR A 131 17.59 6.02 -15.51
C THR A 131 17.49 7.52 -15.77
N GLY A 132 16.39 8.15 -15.34
CA GLY A 132 16.24 9.60 -15.41
C GLY A 132 17.22 10.35 -14.50
N ALA A 133 17.50 9.84 -13.30
CA ALA A 133 18.49 10.42 -12.40
C ALA A 133 19.91 10.29 -12.96
N GLU A 134 20.26 9.13 -13.51
CA GLU A 134 21.58 8.89 -14.13
C GLU A 134 21.79 9.77 -15.36
N THR A 135 20.76 9.91 -16.20
CA THR A 135 20.80 10.82 -17.36
C THR A 135 21.02 12.27 -16.92
N ARG A 136 20.32 12.73 -15.87
CA ARG A 136 20.54 14.07 -15.29
C ARG A 136 21.95 14.23 -14.76
N LYS A 137 22.47 13.24 -14.01
CA LYS A 137 23.82 13.26 -13.46
C LYS A 137 24.87 13.35 -14.57
N ARG A 138 24.77 12.50 -15.60
CA ARG A 138 25.67 12.49 -16.75
C ARG A 138 25.65 13.80 -17.53
N ALA A 139 24.49 14.43 -17.66
CA ALA A 139 24.38 15.75 -18.29
C ALA A 139 25.07 16.85 -17.46
N VAL A 140 24.90 16.83 -16.13
CA VAL A 140 25.56 17.77 -15.22
C VAL A 140 27.08 17.59 -15.23
N GLU A 141 27.58 16.36 -15.23
CA GLU A 141 29.01 16.08 -15.33
C GLU A 141 29.60 16.60 -16.65
N ARG A 142 28.95 16.33 -17.78
CA ARG A 142 29.39 16.83 -19.10
C ARG A 142 29.38 18.35 -19.21
N LEU A 143 28.39 19.02 -18.62
CA LEU A 143 28.36 20.48 -18.51
C LEU A 143 29.48 21.01 -17.58
N GLY A 144 29.78 20.27 -16.52
CA GLY A 144 30.88 20.58 -15.60
C GLY A 144 32.25 20.46 -16.26
N GLU A 145 32.48 19.42 -17.07
CA GLU A 145 33.72 19.21 -17.83
C GLU A 145 33.95 20.30 -18.88
N THR A 146 32.91 20.65 -19.62
CA THR A 146 32.98 21.72 -20.65
C THR A 146 33.23 23.09 -20.03
N ARG A 147 32.55 23.43 -18.92
CA ARG A 147 32.83 24.66 -18.15
C ARG A 147 34.18 24.62 -17.45
N GLY A 148 34.64 23.45 -17.03
CA GLY A 148 35.93 23.25 -16.36
C GLY A 148 37.13 23.37 -17.30
N ASN A 149 36.95 23.07 -18.58
CA ASN A 149 37.99 23.19 -19.61
C ASN A 149 37.97 24.52 -20.39
N ASP A 150 36.93 25.33 -20.21
CA ASP A 150 36.85 26.66 -20.80
C ASP A 150 37.88 27.60 -20.13
N PRO A 151 38.79 28.23 -20.90
CA PRO A 151 39.85 29.08 -20.37
C PRO A 151 39.32 30.30 -19.60
N MET A 152 38.14 30.83 -19.96
CA MET A 152 37.48 31.95 -19.27
C MET A 152 37.04 31.54 -17.86
N TRP A 153 36.52 30.32 -17.70
CA TRP A 153 36.08 29.80 -16.41
C TRP A 153 37.26 29.39 -15.51
N LYS A 154 38.37 28.92 -16.10
CA LYS A 154 39.63 28.67 -15.35
C LYS A 154 40.22 29.96 -14.78
N GLU A 155 40.25 31.02 -15.58
CA GLU A 155 40.75 32.35 -15.17
C GLU A 155 39.91 32.93 -14.01
N LYS A 156 38.58 32.87 -14.11
CA LYS A 156 37.66 33.34 -13.07
C LYS A 156 37.79 32.56 -11.74
N LYS A 157 38.08 31.25 -11.81
CA LYS A 157 38.29 30.38 -10.63
C LYS A 157 39.64 30.66 -9.96
N GLU A 158 40.66 30.96 -10.74
CA GLU A 158 41.99 31.38 -10.25
C GLU A 158 41.95 32.77 -9.60
N GLU A 159 41.17 33.70 -10.14
CA GLU A 159 40.94 35.04 -9.57
C GLU A 159 40.22 34.96 -8.22
N HIS A 160 39.15 34.17 -8.11
CA HIS A 160 38.45 33.93 -6.84
C HIS A 160 39.37 33.29 -5.77
N ARG A 161 40.26 32.37 -6.19
CA ARG A 161 41.24 31.73 -5.29
C ARG A 161 42.32 32.70 -4.81
N LYS A 162 42.70 33.69 -5.63
CA LYS A 162 43.67 34.74 -5.26
C LYS A 162 43.05 35.85 -4.40
N GLY A 163 41.75 36.10 -4.51
CA GLY A 163 41.03 37.09 -3.69
C GLY A 163 40.80 36.64 -2.24
N ASN A 164 40.48 35.36 -2.00
CA ASN A 164 40.09 34.87 -0.68
C ASN A 164 41.27 34.61 0.29
N GLY A 165 42.51 34.84 -0.14
CA GLY A 165 43.73 34.63 0.66
C GLY A 165 44.39 35.92 1.18
N LYS A 166 43.77 37.09 0.98
CA LYS A 166 44.38 38.38 1.34
C LYS A 166 43.63 39.18 2.41
N GLU A 167 42.54 38.66 2.97
CA GLU A 167 41.71 39.40 3.93
C GLU A 167 41.51 38.65 5.26
N VAL A 168 42.57 38.01 5.78
CA VAL A 168 42.56 37.49 7.17
C VAL A 168 43.75 37.96 8.03
N GLU A 169 44.69 38.74 7.49
CA GLU A 169 45.89 39.22 8.22
C GLU A 169 45.91 40.73 8.53
N SER A 170 44.75 41.37 8.74
CA SER A 170 44.70 42.81 9.07
C SER A 170 43.90 43.18 10.32
N TRP A 171 43.73 42.25 11.28
CA TRP A 171 43.02 42.52 12.54
C TRP A 171 43.79 42.21 13.84
N TRP A 172 45.09 41.92 13.79
CA TRP A 172 45.92 41.65 15.00
C TRP A 172 47.14 42.57 15.17
N LYS A 173 47.08 43.79 14.61
CA LYS A 173 48.04 44.85 14.96
C LYS A 173 47.25 46.04 15.49
N TYR A 174 46.92 46.01 16.78
CA TYR A 174 47.01 47.12 17.73
C TYR A 174 46.73 46.60 19.14
#